data_AF-A0A1M4EHR0-F1
#
_entry.id   AF-A0A1M4EHR0-F1
#
_cell.length_a   1.000
_cell.length_b   1.000
_cell.length_c   1.000
_cell.angle_alpha   90.00
_cell.angle_beta   90.00
_cell.angle_gamma   90.00
#
_symmetry.space_group_name_H-M   'P 1'
#
loop_
_entity.id
_entity.type
_entity.pdbx_description
1 polymer ?
#
loop_
_entity_poly.entity_id
_entity_poly.type
_entity_poly.pdbx_seq_one_letter_code
_entity_poly.pdbx_strand_id
1 'polypeptide(L)'
;MSGDRIRGAFIGLAIGDAVGWPAARHRAALHAPWSRRLHRELDAFAEEHRVTTLPVPFALNQPTAPLRVGPSDDAEWLAWTVLTIDRPRAEAFGQLAGREDVRARISVATALDNLAKGVEPPASGHDNPHHFDDAAAVRAVAYGVLGRDPTPDAQVTNAADGVLAAQAMAAAVAEAVASGEAGAAVEAALAALPADTAIGRNARLAVEVARKAGDPFCAIPALDAALLDHVYSYGVGAAQTVPVALALAEAAGGDLARAVPAAACLAPLADSAPALAGALAGACGGYEAIPEGWTASARTLAGCCLPDLAGRDLIELLEGIA
;
A
#
# COMPACT_ATOMS: atom_id res chain seq x y z
N MET A 1 -5.81 -18.42 15.91
CA MET A 1 -6.61 -17.93 14.76
C MET A 1 -6.35 -16.46 14.51
N SER A 2 -6.48 -15.57 15.51
CA SER A 2 -6.11 -14.15 15.33
C SER A 2 -4.65 -13.95 14.91
N GLY A 3 -3.69 -14.58 15.59
CA GLY A 3 -2.26 -14.45 15.25
C GLY A 3 -1.89 -14.86 13.82
N ASP A 4 -2.54 -15.91 13.30
CA ASP A 4 -2.36 -16.36 11.92
C ASP A 4 -2.92 -15.33 10.91
N ARG A 5 -4.08 -14.75 11.20
CA ARG A 5 -4.68 -13.68 10.39
C ARG A 5 -3.92 -12.36 10.46
N ILE A 6 -3.35 -12.01 11.63
CA ILE A 6 -2.47 -10.84 11.78
C ILE A 6 -1.23 -10.99 10.90
N ARG A 7 -0.57 -12.17 10.95
CA ARG A 7 0.55 -12.48 10.06
C ARG A 7 0.12 -12.48 8.59
N GLY A 8 -1.08 -13.00 8.31
CA GLY A 8 -1.71 -13.00 7.00
C GLY A 8 -1.86 -11.59 6.44
N ALA A 9 -2.34 -10.63 7.24
CA ALA A 9 -2.48 -9.23 6.83
C ALA A 9 -1.14 -8.61 6.42
N PHE A 10 -0.08 -8.84 7.20
CA PHE A 10 1.25 -8.28 6.93
C PHE A 10 1.89 -8.90 5.70
N ILE A 11 1.91 -10.23 5.60
CA ILE A 11 2.53 -10.88 4.45
C ILE A 11 1.69 -10.66 3.19
N GLY A 12 0.36 -10.59 3.31
CA GLY A 12 -0.53 -10.31 2.21
C GLY A 12 -0.29 -8.92 1.62
N LEU A 13 -0.09 -7.92 2.48
CA LEU A 13 0.32 -6.58 2.06
C LEU A 13 1.67 -6.61 1.33
N ALA A 14 2.66 -7.29 1.89
CA ALA A 14 3.99 -7.40 1.29
C ALA A 14 3.98 -8.14 -0.06
N ILE A 15 3.10 -9.14 -0.24
CA ILE A 15 2.90 -9.82 -1.52
C ILE A 15 2.25 -8.88 -2.54
N GLY A 16 1.23 -8.12 -2.12
CA GLY A 16 0.58 -7.12 -2.96
C GLY A 16 1.54 -6.03 -3.41
N ASP A 17 2.32 -5.46 -2.49
CA ASP A 17 3.42 -4.55 -2.78
C ASP A 17 4.41 -5.18 -3.77
N ALA A 18 4.83 -6.43 -3.54
CA ALA A 18 5.79 -7.12 -4.40
C ALA A 18 5.35 -7.33 -5.87
N VAL A 19 4.05 -7.48 -6.13
CA VAL A 19 3.50 -7.55 -7.49
C VAL A 19 3.24 -6.18 -8.10
N GLY A 20 3.22 -5.13 -7.27
CA GLY A 20 2.96 -3.77 -7.69
C GLY A 20 3.92 -3.32 -8.77
N TRP A 21 3.39 -2.61 -9.76
CA TRP A 21 4.16 -2.16 -10.93
C TRP A 21 5.39 -1.29 -10.55
N PRO A 22 5.35 -0.47 -9.48
CA PRO A 22 6.50 0.30 -9.02
C PRO A 22 7.56 -0.49 -8.22
N ALA A 23 7.24 -1.65 -7.64
CA ALA A 23 8.09 -2.30 -6.64
C ALA A 23 9.52 -2.63 -7.12
N ALA A 24 9.66 -3.09 -8.36
CA ALA A 24 10.98 -3.33 -8.96
C ALA A 24 11.75 -2.01 -9.20
N ARG A 25 11.04 -0.91 -9.51
CA ARG A 25 11.65 0.42 -9.69
C ARG A 25 12.08 1.03 -8.35
N HIS A 26 11.26 0.88 -7.30
CA HIS A 26 11.61 1.28 -5.93
C HIS A 26 12.91 0.62 -5.49
N ARG A 27 13.04 -0.70 -5.71
CA ARG A 27 14.24 -1.45 -5.33
C ARG A 27 15.42 -1.30 -6.27
N ALA A 28 15.21 -0.92 -7.53
CA ALA A 28 16.29 -0.49 -8.43
C ALA A 28 17.05 0.73 -7.90
N ALA A 29 16.49 1.44 -6.91
CA ALA A 29 17.21 2.50 -6.23
C ALA A 29 18.30 2.02 -5.23
N LEU A 30 18.40 0.70 -4.99
CA LEU A 30 19.54 0.04 -4.33
C LEU A 30 20.72 -0.21 -5.28
N HIS A 31 20.52 -0.05 -6.59
CA HIS A 31 21.60 -0.13 -7.58
C HIS A 31 22.29 1.22 -7.77
N ALA A 32 23.46 1.17 -8.41
CA ALA A 32 24.22 2.35 -8.78
C ALA A 32 23.38 3.32 -9.64
N PRO A 33 23.43 4.64 -9.40
CA PRO A 33 22.54 5.62 -10.06
C PRO A 33 22.54 5.59 -11.60
N TRP A 34 23.65 5.17 -12.22
CA TRP A 34 23.76 5.08 -13.68
C TRP A 34 22.79 4.06 -14.29
N SER A 35 22.43 2.99 -13.57
CA SER A 35 21.49 1.97 -14.06
C SER A 35 20.07 2.55 -14.23
N ARG A 36 19.62 3.35 -13.25
CA ARG A 36 18.35 4.08 -13.30
C ARG A 36 18.34 5.20 -14.33
N ARG A 37 19.49 5.84 -14.55
CA ARG A 37 19.64 6.83 -15.63
C ARG A 37 19.50 6.16 -16.99
N LEU A 38 20.21 5.06 -17.21
CA LEU A 38 20.18 4.32 -18.48
C LEU A 38 18.77 3.76 -18.78
N HIS A 39 18.02 3.29 -17.78
CA HIS A 39 16.62 2.91 -17.98
C HIS A 39 15.76 4.05 -18.55
N ARG A 40 15.92 5.29 -18.04
CA ARG A 40 15.21 6.48 -18.55
C ARG A 40 15.67 6.88 -19.95
N GLU A 41 16.97 6.78 -20.23
CA GLU A 41 17.53 7.03 -21.56
C GLU A 41 16.98 6.01 -22.59
N LEU A 42 16.84 4.74 -22.21
CA LEU A 42 16.25 3.70 -23.07
C LEU A 42 14.75 3.92 -23.31
N ASP A 43 14.03 4.49 -22.35
CA ASP A 43 12.61 4.80 -22.49
C ASP A 43 12.40 5.96 -23.47
N ALA A 44 13.20 7.02 -23.32
CA ALA A 44 13.24 8.13 -24.28
C ALA A 44 13.66 7.67 -25.69
N PHE A 45 14.63 6.75 -25.77
CA PHE A 45 15.02 6.14 -27.04
C PHE A 45 13.86 5.35 -27.67
N ALA A 46 13.12 4.56 -26.88
CA ALA A 46 11.98 3.82 -27.39
C ALA A 46 10.90 4.75 -27.95
N GLU A 47 10.62 5.87 -27.30
CA GLU A 47 9.71 6.92 -27.77
C GLU A 47 10.19 7.54 -29.09
N GLU A 48 11.43 8.04 -29.14
CA GLU A 48 12.01 8.69 -30.33
C GLU A 48 12.02 7.76 -31.55
N HIS A 49 12.27 6.47 -31.32
CA HIS A 49 12.38 5.46 -32.36
C HIS A 49 11.09 4.68 -32.63
N ARG A 50 9.96 5.06 -31.99
CA ARG A 50 8.64 4.43 -32.18
C ARG A 50 8.66 2.93 -31.89
N VAL A 51 9.41 2.52 -30.87
CA VAL A 51 9.52 1.14 -30.40
C VAL A 51 8.57 0.95 -29.22
N THR A 52 7.76 -0.11 -29.25
CA THR A 52 6.76 -0.39 -28.19
C THR A 52 7.32 -1.19 -27.01
N THR A 53 8.55 -1.67 -27.11
CA THR A 53 9.24 -2.37 -26.01
C THR A 53 9.66 -1.37 -24.95
N LEU A 54 8.98 -1.39 -23.80
CA LEU A 54 9.36 -0.58 -22.64
C LEU A 54 10.56 -1.22 -21.93
N PRO A 55 11.61 -0.45 -21.60
CA PRO A 55 12.68 -0.96 -20.77
C PRO A 55 12.13 -1.34 -19.39
N VAL A 56 12.71 -2.36 -18.78
CA VAL A 56 12.47 -2.73 -17.38
C VAL A 56 13.77 -2.55 -16.59
N PRO A 57 13.73 -2.40 -15.25
CA PRO A 57 14.95 -2.38 -14.45
C PRO A 57 15.84 -3.62 -14.72
N PHE A 58 17.16 -3.43 -14.79
CA PHE A 58 18.13 -4.50 -15.06
C PHE A 58 19.41 -4.33 -14.24
N ALA A 59 20.11 -5.43 -13.98
CA ALA A 59 21.30 -5.49 -13.11
C ALA A 59 22.59 -5.77 -13.91
N LEU A 60 22.95 -4.92 -14.87
CA LEU A 60 24.19 -5.09 -15.63
C LEU A 60 25.39 -4.86 -14.71
N ASN A 61 26.24 -5.89 -14.54
CA ASN A 61 27.39 -5.89 -13.63
C ASN A 61 27.05 -5.56 -12.15
N GLN A 62 25.83 -5.89 -11.72
CA GLN A 62 25.34 -5.66 -10.35
C GLN A 62 24.59 -6.89 -9.83
N PRO A 63 24.39 -7.03 -8.51
CA PRO A 63 23.58 -8.11 -7.96
C PRO A 63 22.13 -8.06 -8.49
N THR A 64 21.57 -9.22 -8.85
CA THR A 64 20.18 -9.32 -9.34
C THR A 64 19.15 -9.30 -8.21
N ALA A 65 19.56 -9.48 -6.96
CA ALA A 65 18.66 -9.62 -5.81
C ALA A 65 17.64 -8.47 -5.66
N PRO A 66 18.00 -7.16 -5.82
CA PRO A 66 17.03 -6.07 -5.74
C PRO A 66 15.92 -6.10 -6.79
N LEU A 67 16.10 -6.83 -7.90
CA LEU A 67 15.12 -6.88 -9.00
C LEU A 67 14.32 -8.19 -9.03
N ARG A 68 14.58 -9.11 -8.10
CA ARG A 68 13.73 -10.30 -7.92
C ARG A 68 12.39 -9.86 -7.31
N VAL A 69 11.34 -10.65 -7.49
CA VAL A 69 10.05 -10.42 -6.82
C VAL A 69 10.27 -10.29 -5.32
N GLY A 70 9.62 -9.31 -4.69
CA GLY A 70 9.73 -9.01 -3.27
C GLY A 70 9.18 -7.61 -2.95
N PRO A 71 9.03 -7.27 -1.67
CA PRO A 71 8.31 -6.10 -1.23
C PRO A 71 9.13 -4.83 -1.41
N SER A 72 8.48 -3.67 -1.37
CA SER A 72 9.10 -2.36 -1.53
C SER A 72 8.64 -1.34 -0.47
N ASP A 73 8.09 -0.20 -0.87
CA ASP A 73 7.77 0.91 0.02
C ASP A 73 6.65 0.58 1.01
N ASP A 74 5.56 -0.05 0.55
CA ASP A 74 4.39 -0.30 1.38
C ASP A 74 4.70 -1.22 2.58
N ALA A 75 5.42 -2.32 2.34
CA ALA A 75 5.82 -3.22 3.42
C ALA A 75 6.80 -2.57 4.39
N GLU A 76 7.70 -1.71 3.91
CA GLU A 76 8.65 -0.99 4.76
C GLU A 76 7.96 0.06 5.63
N TRP A 77 7.00 0.80 5.08
CA TRP A 77 6.21 1.76 5.86
C TRP A 77 5.28 1.07 6.85
N LEU A 78 4.73 -0.11 6.52
CA LEU A 78 4.01 -0.95 7.47
C LEU A 78 4.93 -1.41 8.62
N ALA A 79 6.11 -1.94 8.29
CA ALA A 79 7.10 -2.42 9.26
C ALA A 79 7.58 -1.30 10.19
N TRP A 80 7.88 -0.13 9.65
CA TRP A 80 8.25 1.04 10.44
C TRP A 80 7.11 1.48 11.37
N THR A 81 5.87 1.40 10.90
CA THR A 81 4.70 1.74 11.71
C THR A 81 4.59 0.83 12.90
N VAL A 82 4.62 -0.50 12.71
CA VAL A 82 4.50 -1.45 13.83
C VAL A 82 5.66 -1.32 14.84
N LEU A 83 6.88 -1.04 14.36
CA LEU A 83 8.05 -0.82 15.22
C LEU A 83 7.99 0.48 16.04
N THR A 84 7.19 1.45 15.61
CA THR A 84 7.12 2.79 16.23
C THR A 84 5.74 3.11 16.79
N ILE A 85 4.80 2.16 16.78
CA ILE A 85 3.38 2.41 17.05
C ILE A 85 3.09 2.89 18.46
N ASP A 86 3.93 2.54 19.44
CA ASP A 86 3.79 2.96 20.84
C ASP A 86 4.44 4.33 21.13
N ARG A 87 5.00 4.99 20.11
CA ARG A 87 5.65 6.29 20.24
C ARG A 87 4.70 7.43 19.85
N PRO A 88 4.86 8.64 20.42
CA PRO A 88 4.17 9.81 19.91
C PRO A 88 4.44 10.01 18.41
N ARG A 89 3.39 10.11 17.60
CA ARG A 89 3.53 10.04 16.13
C ARG A 89 4.35 11.18 15.54
N ALA A 90 4.12 12.42 15.98
CA ALA A 90 4.91 13.58 15.55
C ALA A 90 6.41 13.38 15.84
N GLU A 91 6.75 12.82 17.01
CA GLU A 91 8.15 12.53 17.38
C GLU A 91 8.75 11.41 16.52
N ALA A 92 8.01 10.32 16.29
CA ALA A 92 8.46 9.21 15.47
C ALA A 92 8.76 9.65 14.02
N PHE A 93 7.85 10.40 13.40
CA PHE A 93 8.08 10.97 12.06
C PHE A 93 9.17 12.05 12.09
N GLY A 94 9.22 12.89 13.13
CA GLY A 94 10.23 13.94 13.27
C GLY A 94 11.67 13.41 13.26
N GLN A 95 11.90 12.16 13.69
CA GLN A 95 13.23 11.52 13.58
C GLN A 95 13.63 11.16 12.14
N LEU A 96 12.68 11.07 11.23
CA LEU A 96 12.94 10.88 9.80
C LEU A 96 13.12 12.22 9.08
N ALA A 97 12.69 13.33 9.67
CA ALA A 97 12.76 14.64 9.05
C ALA A 97 14.22 15.06 8.80
N GLY A 98 14.50 15.52 7.58
CA GLY A 98 15.85 15.92 7.17
C GLY A 98 16.82 14.78 6.83
N ARG A 99 16.40 13.51 6.90
CA ARG A 99 17.20 12.38 6.42
C ARG A 99 17.22 12.33 4.89
N GLU A 100 18.41 12.36 4.29
CA GLU A 100 18.59 12.29 2.83
C GLU A 100 18.44 10.87 2.26
N ASP A 101 18.50 9.86 3.12
CA ASP A 101 18.45 8.44 2.75
C ASP A 101 17.06 7.80 2.87
N VAL A 102 16.07 8.56 3.36
CA VAL A 102 14.66 8.16 3.42
C VAL A 102 13.99 8.43 2.07
N ARG A 103 13.29 7.44 1.54
CA ARG A 103 12.38 7.61 0.39
C ARG A 103 10.95 7.43 0.84
N ALA A 104 10.08 8.33 0.41
CA ALA A 104 8.69 8.35 0.83
C ALA A 104 7.80 8.87 -0.30
N ARG A 105 6.49 8.62 -0.19
CA ARG A 105 5.48 9.28 -1.03
C ARG A 105 5.51 10.79 -0.81
N ILE A 106 4.96 11.54 -1.77
CA ILE A 106 4.98 13.00 -1.73
C ILE A 106 4.27 13.51 -0.48
N SER A 107 3.18 12.87 -0.03
CA SER A 107 2.50 13.25 1.21
C SER A 107 3.42 13.15 2.43
N VAL A 108 4.08 12.01 2.59
CA VAL A 108 4.99 11.76 3.71
C VAL A 108 6.21 12.68 3.63
N ALA A 109 6.84 12.82 2.46
CA ALA A 109 7.99 13.71 2.29
C ALA A 109 7.65 15.17 2.63
N THR A 110 6.50 15.66 2.17
CA THR A 110 6.05 17.04 2.49
C THR A 110 5.75 17.20 3.98
N ALA A 111 5.16 16.19 4.61
CA ALA A 111 4.90 16.21 6.04
C ALA A 111 6.20 16.21 6.88
N LEU A 112 7.22 15.46 6.45
CA LEU A 112 8.55 15.50 7.08
C LEU A 112 9.18 16.89 6.95
N ASP A 113 9.06 17.54 5.80
CA ASP A 113 9.50 18.92 5.60
C ASP A 113 8.73 19.93 6.47
N ASN A 114 7.43 19.70 6.68
CA ASN A 114 6.59 20.51 7.56
C ASN A 114 7.01 20.36 9.02
N LEU A 115 7.22 19.12 9.49
CA LEU A 115 7.72 18.83 10.84
C LEU A 115 9.11 19.47 11.07
N ALA A 116 10.00 19.41 10.07
CA ALA A 116 11.32 20.06 10.14
C ALA A 116 11.24 21.58 10.34
N LYS A 117 10.13 22.20 9.92
CA LYS A 117 9.84 23.63 10.08
C LYS A 117 9.05 23.93 11.37
N GLY A 118 8.75 22.92 12.19
CA GLY A 118 7.97 23.06 13.42
C GLY A 118 6.45 23.15 13.19
N VAL A 119 5.96 22.73 12.03
CA VAL A 119 4.51 22.59 11.78
C VAL A 119 4.07 21.24 12.34
N GLU A 120 3.26 21.27 13.40
CA GLU A 120 2.77 20.06 14.08
C GLU A 120 1.51 19.49 13.41
N PRO A 121 1.20 18.19 13.61
CA PRO A 121 -0.09 17.62 13.22
C PRO A 121 -1.27 18.34 13.91
N PRO A 122 -2.44 18.45 13.27
CA PRO A 122 -2.77 17.92 11.94
C PRO A 122 -2.31 18.83 10.79
N ALA A 123 -1.75 20.01 11.05
CA ALA A 123 -1.33 20.95 10.02
C ALA A 123 -0.20 20.38 9.15
N SER A 124 0.70 19.58 9.72
CA SER A 124 1.77 18.90 8.98
C SER A 124 1.25 18.02 7.83
N GLY A 125 0.13 17.32 8.06
CA GLY A 125 -0.51 16.44 7.09
C GLY A 125 -1.55 17.15 6.22
N HIS A 126 -2.15 18.24 6.70
CA HIS A 126 -3.14 19.04 5.98
C HIS A 126 -2.52 20.02 4.98
N ASP A 127 -1.49 20.77 5.39
CA ASP A 127 -0.81 21.78 4.56
C ASP A 127 0.20 21.11 3.62
N ASN A 128 -0.34 20.20 2.82
CA ASN A 128 0.37 19.24 2.00
C ASN A 128 -0.39 19.08 0.68
N PRO A 129 0.24 19.29 -0.50
CA PRO A 129 -0.44 19.22 -1.79
C PRO A 129 -0.96 17.82 -2.13
N HIS A 130 -0.50 16.78 -1.43
CA HIS A 130 -0.89 15.39 -1.63
C HIS A 130 -1.50 14.76 -0.37
N HIS A 131 -2.08 15.57 0.52
CA HIS A 131 -2.68 15.11 1.78
C HIS A 131 -3.76 14.02 1.59
N PHE A 132 -4.36 13.92 0.41
CA PHE A 132 -5.45 13.00 0.08
C PHE A 132 -4.96 11.63 -0.44
N ASP A 133 -3.65 11.39 -0.50
CA ASP A 133 -3.11 10.10 -0.93
C ASP A 133 -3.29 8.99 0.11
N ASP A 134 -2.98 7.76 -0.27
CA ASP A 134 -3.23 6.53 0.52
C ASP A 134 -2.08 6.09 1.42
N ALA A 135 -1.02 6.90 1.58
CA ALA A 135 0.14 6.53 2.37
C ALA A 135 -0.23 6.15 3.82
N ALA A 136 -1.22 6.83 4.40
CA ALA A 136 -1.73 6.51 5.73
C ALA A 136 -2.58 5.22 5.78
N ALA A 137 -3.23 4.83 4.67
CA ALA A 137 -4.02 3.59 4.60
C ALA A 137 -3.14 2.34 4.72
N VAL A 138 -1.97 2.36 4.08
CA VAL A 138 -0.95 1.30 4.17
C VAL A 138 -0.52 1.10 5.61
N ARG A 139 -0.16 2.20 6.30
CA ARG A 139 0.25 2.17 7.71
C ARG A 139 -0.89 1.78 8.64
N ALA A 140 -2.14 2.14 8.30
CA ALA A 140 -3.32 1.81 9.08
C ALA A 140 -3.59 0.30 9.22
N VAL A 141 -2.99 -0.55 8.38
CA VAL A 141 -3.03 -2.01 8.56
C VAL A 141 -2.46 -2.42 9.92
N ALA A 142 -1.36 -1.80 10.38
CA ALA A 142 -0.79 -2.06 11.71
C ALA A 142 -1.75 -1.65 12.84
N TYR A 143 -2.47 -0.55 12.67
CA TYR A 143 -3.47 -0.09 13.65
C TYR A 143 -4.70 -1.01 13.68
N GLY A 144 -5.15 -1.47 12.52
CA GLY A 144 -6.25 -2.42 12.39
C GLY A 144 -5.99 -3.75 13.10
N VAL A 145 -4.81 -4.36 12.88
CA VAL A 145 -4.48 -5.64 13.55
C VAL A 145 -4.36 -5.51 15.08
N LEU A 146 -4.05 -4.31 15.57
CA LEU A 146 -3.97 -4.00 17.00
C LEU A 146 -5.29 -3.49 17.61
N GLY A 147 -6.32 -3.25 16.79
CA GLY A 147 -7.58 -2.63 17.23
C GLY A 147 -7.40 -1.21 17.77
N ARG A 148 -6.46 -0.44 17.20
CA ARG A 148 -6.14 0.94 17.62
C ARG A 148 -6.64 1.96 16.59
N ASP A 149 -6.89 3.19 17.04
CA ASP A 149 -7.25 4.30 16.16
C ASP A 149 -6.03 4.78 15.34
N PRO A 150 -6.08 4.75 14.00
CA PRO A 150 -5.00 5.23 13.14
C PRO A 150 -4.95 6.76 13.01
N THR A 151 -5.97 7.48 13.47
CA THR A 151 -6.12 8.93 13.21
C THR A 151 -4.89 9.76 13.63
N PRO A 152 -4.28 9.56 14.81
CA PRO A 152 -3.09 10.32 15.21
C PRO A 152 -1.88 10.10 14.30
N ASP A 153 -1.77 8.95 13.64
CA ASP A 153 -0.73 8.69 12.64
C ASP A 153 -1.06 9.31 11.29
N ALA A 154 -2.29 9.10 10.84
CA ALA A 154 -2.75 9.59 9.55
C ALA A 154 -2.65 11.12 9.46
N GLN A 155 -3.03 11.84 10.52
CA GLN A 155 -2.97 13.29 10.57
C GLN A 155 -1.55 13.88 10.52
N VAL A 156 -0.51 13.07 10.74
CA VAL A 156 0.87 13.54 10.55
C VAL A 156 1.14 13.83 9.08
N THR A 157 0.66 12.97 8.18
CA THR A 157 1.03 12.99 6.75
C THR A 157 -0.11 13.32 5.80
N ASN A 158 -1.35 13.11 6.23
CA ASN A 158 -2.54 13.14 5.38
C ASN A 158 -3.67 13.96 6.03
N ALA A 159 -4.67 14.29 5.22
CA ALA A 159 -5.92 14.94 5.62
C ALA A 159 -7.07 14.51 4.69
N ALA A 160 -8.31 14.87 5.06
CA ALA A 160 -9.51 14.55 4.28
C ALA A 160 -9.58 13.06 3.88
N ASP A 161 -9.68 12.76 2.58
CA ASP A 161 -9.78 11.40 2.06
C ASP A 161 -8.61 10.50 2.51
N GLY A 162 -7.40 11.04 2.72
CA GLY A 162 -6.26 10.26 3.19
C GLY A 162 -6.40 9.80 4.65
N VAL A 163 -7.03 10.61 5.52
CA VAL A 163 -7.34 10.21 6.91
C VAL A 163 -8.52 9.24 6.95
N LEU A 164 -9.56 9.49 6.14
CA LEU A 164 -10.71 8.59 6.02
C LEU A 164 -10.30 7.21 5.50
N ALA A 165 -9.35 7.17 4.57
CA ALA A 165 -8.77 5.94 4.05
C ALA A 165 -8.05 5.13 5.13
N ALA A 166 -7.28 5.79 5.99
CA ALA A 166 -6.65 5.14 7.14
C ALA A 166 -7.69 4.55 8.10
N GLN A 167 -8.72 5.31 8.44
CA GLN A 167 -9.81 4.86 9.31
C GLN A 167 -10.56 3.65 8.72
N ALA A 168 -10.93 3.72 7.44
CA ALA A 168 -11.61 2.64 6.75
C ALA A 168 -10.75 1.37 6.65
N MET A 169 -9.45 1.51 6.34
CA MET A 169 -8.55 0.37 6.24
C MET A 169 -8.32 -0.29 7.61
N ALA A 170 -8.12 0.50 8.68
CA ALA A 170 -8.00 -0.06 10.03
C ALA A 170 -9.27 -0.79 10.47
N ALA A 171 -10.45 -0.23 10.20
CA ALA A 171 -11.74 -0.88 10.50
C ALA A 171 -11.91 -2.19 9.73
N ALA A 172 -11.60 -2.19 8.43
CA ALA A 172 -11.68 -3.37 7.58
C ALA A 172 -10.72 -4.48 8.04
N VAL A 173 -9.46 -4.15 8.34
CA VAL A 173 -8.46 -5.11 8.79
C VAL A 173 -8.81 -5.66 10.17
N ALA A 174 -9.27 -4.82 11.11
CA ALA A 174 -9.70 -5.27 12.42
C ALA A 174 -10.85 -6.29 12.32
N GLU A 175 -11.85 -5.99 11.48
CA GLU A 175 -12.97 -6.90 11.23
C GLU A 175 -12.52 -8.18 10.51
N ALA A 176 -11.69 -8.08 9.48
CA ALA A 176 -11.15 -9.25 8.76
C ALA A 176 -10.35 -10.18 9.70
N VAL A 177 -9.54 -9.64 10.62
CA VAL A 177 -8.83 -10.44 11.62
C VAL A 177 -9.81 -11.14 12.57
N ALA A 178 -10.87 -10.44 12.98
CA ALA A 178 -11.86 -10.96 13.91
C ALA A 178 -12.74 -12.06 13.29
N SER A 179 -13.38 -11.80 12.15
CA SER A 179 -14.34 -12.70 11.51
C SER A 179 -13.67 -13.64 10.50
N GLY A 180 -12.71 -13.14 9.73
CA GLY A 180 -12.18 -13.80 8.53
C GLY A 180 -13.08 -13.63 7.32
N GLU A 181 -14.06 -12.71 7.37
CA GLU A 181 -15.07 -12.53 6.34
C GLU A 181 -14.83 -11.22 5.57
N ALA A 182 -14.50 -11.33 4.28
CA ALA A 182 -14.24 -10.16 3.43
C ALA A 182 -15.45 -9.23 3.32
N GLY A 183 -16.68 -9.78 3.26
CA GLY A 183 -17.90 -8.98 3.23
C GLY A 183 -18.09 -8.14 4.50
N ALA A 184 -17.88 -8.73 5.68
CA ALA A 184 -17.95 -8.00 6.95
C ALA A 184 -16.87 -6.90 7.02
N ALA A 185 -15.64 -7.21 6.60
CA ALA A 185 -14.55 -6.25 6.53
C ALA A 185 -14.87 -5.04 5.64
N VAL A 186 -15.47 -5.27 4.47
CA VAL A 186 -15.89 -4.19 3.58
C VAL A 186 -17.00 -3.35 4.19
N GLU A 187 -18.01 -3.95 4.81
CA GLU A 187 -19.08 -3.18 5.47
C GLU A 187 -18.53 -2.34 6.65
N ALA A 188 -17.56 -2.86 7.42
CA ALA A 188 -16.86 -2.10 8.45
C ALA A 188 -16.11 -0.89 7.87
N ALA A 189 -15.46 -1.05 6.71
CA ALA A 189 -14.81 0.04 5.99
C ALA A 189 -15.83 1.10 5.53
N LEU A 190 -16.92 0.67 4.89
CA LEU A 190 -17.96 1.55 4.36
C LEU A 190 -18.69 2.35 5.45
N ALA A 191 -18.79 1.80 6.66
CA ALA A 191 -19.34 2.48 7.83
C ALA A 191 -18.44 3.62 8.33
N ALA A 192 -17.12 3.52 8.14
CA ALA A 192 -16.16 4.57 8.49
C ALA A 192 -16.11 5.71 7.45
N LEU A 193 -16.71 5.53 6.26
CA LEU A 193 -16.64 6.49 5.16
C LEU A 193 -17.94 7.31 5.03
N PRO A 194 -17.91 8.65 5.20
CA PRO A 194 -19.08 9.50 4.95
C PRO A 194 -19.48 9.52 3.47
N ALA A 195 -20.79 9.47 3.17
CA ALA A 195 -21.31 9.34 1.81
C ALA A 195 -21.13 10.59 0.92
N ASP A 196 -20.87 11.74 1.51
CA ASP A 196 -20.66 13.03 0.85
C ASP A 196 -19.18 13.31 0.51
N THR A 197 -18.27 12.41 0.85
CA THR A 197 -16.84 12.47 0.49
C THR A 197 -16.58 11.76 -0.83
N ALA A 198 -15.46 12.07 -1.50
CA ALA A 198 -15.12 11.40 -2.76
C ALA A 198 -14.81 9.91 -2.51
N ILE A 199 -14.00 9.61 -1.49
CA ILE A 199 -13.70 8.23 -1.09
C ILE A 199 -14.97 7.44 -0.71
N GLY A 200 -15.93 8.05 0.00
CA GLY A 200 -17.14 7.36 0.41
C GLY A 200 -18.13 7.09 -0.72
N ARG A 201 -18.19 7.96 -1.75
CA ARG A 201 -18.93 7.66 -2.98
C ARG A 201 -18.25 6.57 -3.80
N ASN A 202 -16.94 6.71 -3.99
CA ASN A 202 -16.15 5.79 -4.81
C ASN A 202 -16.12 4.38 -4.20
N ALA A 203 -16.01 4.24 -2.88
CA ALA A 203 -16.05 2.95 -2.20
C ALA A 203 -17.36 2.20 -2.45
N ARG A 204 -18.50 2.87 -2.31
CA ARG A 204 -19.83 2.27 -2.57
C ARG A 204 -20.00 1.90 -4.04
N LEU A 205 -19.58 2.78 -4.96
CA LEU A 205 -19.62 2.52 -6.40
C LEU A 205 -18.73 1.34 -6.79
N ALA A 206 -17.50 1.27 -6.28
CA ALA A 206 -16.56 0.20 -6.56
C ALA A 206 -17.12 -1.16 -6.12
N VAL A 207 -17.65 -1.22 -4.90
CA VAL A 207 -18.27 -2.42 -4.33
C VAL A 207 -19.50 -2.84 -5.13
N GLU A 208 -20.39 -1.91 -5.49
CA GLU A 208 -21.56 -2.20 -6.34
C GLU A 208 -21.15 -2.81 -7.69
N VAL A 209 -20.17 -2.19 -8.35
CA VAL A 209 -19.67 -2.63 -9.66
C VAL A 209 -19.01 -4.01 -9.57
N ALA A 210 -18.19 -4.25 -8.54
CA ALA A 210 -17.54 -5.54 -8.34
C ALA A 210 -18.54 -6.65 -7.99
N ARG A 211 -19.53 -6.37 -7.12
CA ARG A 211 -20.62 -7.30 -6.81
C ARG A 211 -21.42 -7.69 -8.06
N LYS A 212 -21.69 -6.72 -8.95
CA LYS A 212 -22.37 -6.97 -10.22
C LYS A 212 -21.54 -7.84 -11.17
N ALA A 213 -20.21 -7.69 -11.17
CA ALA A 213 -19.32 -8.52 -11.96
C ALA A 213 -19.18 -9.96 -11.40
N GLY A 214 -19.26 -10.13 -10.08
CA GLY A 214 -19.27 -11.43 -9.38
C GLY A 214 -17.93 -12.15 -9.33
N ASP A 215 -16.89 -11.62 -9.99
CA ASP A 215 -15.52 -12.13 -9.98
C ASP A 215 -14.53 -10.94 -10.04
N PRO A 216 -13.42 -10.96 -9.27
CA PRO A 216 -12.52 -9.83 -9.17
C PRO A 216 -11.80 -9.53 -10.49
N PHE A 217 -11.47 -10.54 -11.29
CA PHE A 217 -10.85 -10.31 -12.60
C PHE A 217 -11.87 -9.75 -13.59
N CYS A 218 -13.09 -10.29 -13.60
CA CYS A 218 -14.19 -9.76 -14.41
C CYS A 218 -14.58 -8.31 -14.04
N ALA A 219 -14.32 -7.88 -12.80
CA ALA A 219 -14.62 -6.52 -12.34
C ALA A 219 -13.68 -5.44 -12.90
N ILE A 220 -12.48 -5.80 -13.37
CA ILE A 220 -11.43 -4.84 -13.75
C ILE A 220 -11.91 -3.78 -14.76
N PRO A 221 -12.53 -4.13 -15.91
CA PRO A 221 -12.93 -3.11 -16.88
C PRO A 221 -14.02 -2.18 -16.35
N ALA A 222 -14.88 -2.69 -15.48
CA ALA A 222 -15.97 -1.90 -14.90
C ALA A 222 -15.46 -0.97 -13.79
N LEU A 223 -14.48 -1.42 -12.99
CA LEU A 223 -13.80 -0.59 -12.00
C LEU A 223 -12.98 0.52 -12.66
N ASP A 224 -12.25 0.22 -13.74
CA ASP A 224 -11.53 1.21 -14.54
C ASP A 224 -12.50 2.30 -15.03
N ALA A 225 -13.58 1.89 -15.73
CA ALA A 225 -14.57 2.82 -16.25
C ALA A 225 -15.31 3.64 -15.17
N ALA A 226 -15.47 3.09 -13.97
CA ALA A 226 -16.21 3.74 -12.89
C ALA A 226 -15.36 4.75 -12.09
N LEU A 227 -14.06 4.51 -11.94
CA LEU A 227 -13.21 5.25 -11.00
C LEU A 227 -12.05 5.98 -11.64
N LEU A 228 -11.65 5.60 -12.85
CA LEU A 228 -10.49 6.16 -13.54
C LEU A 228 -10.98 7.00 -14.72
N ASP A 229 -10.98 8.33 -14.55
CA ASP A 229 -11.38 9.25 -15.62
C ASP A 229 -10.29 9.44 -16.68
N HIS A 230 -9.06 9.01 -16.37
CA HIS A 230 -7.85 9.18 -17.19
C HIS A 230 -7.57 10.63 -17.61
N VAL A 231 -8.22 11.62 -16.99
CA VAL A 231 -7.99 13.06 -17.15
C VAL A 231 -6.82 13.49 -16.26
N TYR A 232 -6.79 12.97 -15.03
CA TYR A 232 -5.68 13.14 -14.11
C TYR A 232 -5.38 11.80 -13.40
N SER A 233 -4.28 11.15 -13.80
CA SER A 233 -3.86 9.90 -13.17
C SER A 233 -2.94 10.20 -11.99
N TYR A 234 -3.45 9.95 -10.79
CA TYR A 234 -2.67 9.99 -9.56
C TYR A 234 -2.77 8.63 -8.86
N GLY A 235 -1.78 7.78 -9.09
CA GLY A 235 -1.87 6.35 -8.81
C GLY A 235 -1.92 5.91 -7.35
N VAL A 236 -1.86 6.88 -6.44
CA VAL A 236 -1.92 6.69 -4.98
C VAL A 236 -3.06 7.51 -4.36
N GLY A 237 -4.03 7.96 -5.17
CA GLY A 237 -5.21 8.65 -4.67
C GLY A 237 -6.07 7.73 -3.79
N ALA A 238 -6.24 8.09 -2.52
CA ALA A 238 -6.94 7.24 -1.56
C ALA A 238 -8.41 6.98 -1.93
N ALA A 239 -9.03 7.95 -2.60
CA ALA A 239 -10.39 7.83 -3.14
C ALA A 239 -10.52 6.86 -4.31
N GLN A 240 -9.43 6.25 -4.79
CA GLN A 240 -9.43 5.22 -5.82
C GLN A 240 -8.85 3.91 -5.30
N THR A 241 -7.68 3.95 -4.65
CA THR A 241 -6.94 2.74 -4.25
C THR A 241 -7.65 1.96 -3.15
N VAL A 242 -8.15 2.62 -2.10
CA VAL A 242 -8.91 1.96 -1.03
C VAL A 242 -10.23 1.37 -1.54
N PRO A 243 -11.08 2.11 -2.28
CA PRO A 243 -12.28 1.56 -2.92
C PRO A 243 -12.03 0.30 -3.77
N VAL A 244 -11.00 0.32 -4.62
CA VAL A 244 -10.66 -0.83 -5.47
C VAL A 244 -10.19 -2.01 -4.64
N ALA A 245 -9.35 -1.77 -3.63
CA ALA A 245 -8.87 -2.83 -2.74
C ALA A 245 -10.02 -3.53 -1.99
N LEU A 246 -10.96 -2.76 -1.45
CA LEU A 246 -12.16 -3.27 -0.78
C LEU A 246 -13.01 -4.11 -1.75
N ALA A 247 -13.33 -3.54 -2.93
CA ALA A 247 -14.17 -4.18 -3.93
C ALA A 247 -13.59 -5.50 -4.44
N LEU A 248 -12.29 -5.55 -4.71
CA LEU A 248 -11.61 -6.75 -5.20
C LEU A 248 -11.39 -7.80 -4.10
N ALA A 249 -11.13 -7.39 -2.86
CA ALA A 249 -11.06 -8.32 -1.73
C ALA A 249 -12.42 -8.99 -1.48
N GLU A 250 -13.52 -8.24 -1.55
CA GLU A 250 -14.88 -8.79 -1.41
C GLU A 250 -15.25 -9.69 -2.58
N ALA A 251 -15.04 -9.27 -3.83
CA ALA A 251 -15.35 -10.09 -5.00
C ALA A 251 -14.54 -11.40 -5.03
N ALA A 252 -13.32 -11.38 -4.48
CA ALA A 252 -12.50 -12.57 -4.30
C ALA A 252 -12.97 -13.47 -3.14
N GLY A 253 -13.84 -13.00 -2.25
CA GLY A 253 -14.22 -13.69 -1.02
C GLY A 253 -13.06 -13.79 -0.03
N GLY A 254 -12.13 -12.82 -0.04
CA GLY A 254 -10.92 -12.85 0.78
C GLY A 254 -9.83 -13.79 0.25
N ASP A 255 -9.97 -14.35 -0.95
CA ASP A 255 -8.93 -15.18 -1.58
C ASP A 255 -7.79 -14.31 -2.14
N LEU A 256 -6.62 -14.42 -1.52
CA LEU A 256 -5.41 -13.68 -1.91
C LEU A 256 -4.97 -13.97 -3.34
N ALA A 257 -5.09 -15.21 -3.81
CA ALA A 257 -4.69 -15.61 -5.15
C ALA A 257 -5.59 -15.05 -6.26
N ARG A 258 -6.76 -14.51 -5.89
CA ARG A 258 -7.70 -13.85 -6.81
C ARG A 258 -7.70 -12.33 -6.64
N ALA A 259 -7.67 -11.83 -5.41
CA ALA A 259 -7.71 -10.39 -5.12
C ALA A 259 -6.46 -9.66 -5.61
N VAL A 260 -5.27 -10.16 -5.27
CA VAL A 260 -4.00 -9.47 -5.56
C VAL A 260 -3.71 -9.38 -7.05
N PRO A 261 -3.81 -10.47 -7.86
CA PRO A 261 -3.59 -10.37 -9.30
C PRO A 261 -4.61 -9.47 -10.00
N ALA A 262 -5.87 -9.48 -9.57
CA ALA A 262 -6.89 -8.61 -10.13
C ALA A 262 -6.58 -7.13 -9.86
N ALA A 263 -6.15 -6.79 -8.65
CA ALA A 263 -5.75 -5.43 -8.30
C ALA A 263 -4.53 -4.97 -9.11
N ALA A 264 -3.56 -5.88 -9.35
CA ALA A 264 -2.38 -5.59 -10.15
C ALA A 264 -2.69 -5.31 -11.64
N CYS A 265 -3.84 -5.76 -12.15
CA CYS A 265 -4.28 -5.44 -13.52
C CYS A 265 -4.78 -4.00 -13.69
N LEU A 266 -5.12 -3.30 -12.61
CA LEU A 266 -5.45 -1.87 -12.65
C LEU A 266 -4.17 -1.05 -12.54
N ALA A 267 -3.39 -1.04 -13.64
CA ALA A 267 -2.04 -0.45 -13.68
C ALA A 267 -1.92 0.97 -13.09
N PRO A 268 -2.90 1.90 -13.28
CA PRO A 268 -2.84 3.22 -12.65
C PRO A 268 -2.83 3.18 -11.13
N LEU A 269 -3.41 2.16 -10.50
CA LEU A 269 -3.54 2.01 -9.05
C LEU A 269 -2.62 0.91 -8.47
N ALA A 270 -1.77 0.32 -9.31
CA ALA A 270 -0.99 -0.87 -9.00
C ALA A 270 0.18 -0.62 -8.05
N ASP A 271 0.34 0.60 -7.52
CA ASP A 271 1.27 0.87 -6.43
C ASP A 271 0.72 0.29 -5.11
N SER A 272 -0.45 0.77 -4.67
CA SER A 272 -1.00 0.41 -3.36
C SER A 272 -2.25 -0.45 -3.39
N ALA A 273 -3.06 -0.44 -4.46
CA ALA A 273 -4.28 -1.25 -4.49
C ALA A 273 -4.01 -2.75 -4.30
N PRO A 274 -2.96 -3.35 -4.91
CA PRO A 274 -2.61 -4.75 -4.65
C PRO A 274 -2.16 -4.99 -3.21
N ALA A 275 -1.39 -4.08 -2.62
CA ALA A 275 -0.92 -4.15 -1.24
C ALA A 275 -2.10 -4.13 -0.24
N LEU A 276 -3.03 -3.18 -0.40
CA LEU A 276 -4.21 -3.06 0.45
C LEU A 276 -5.18 -4.26 0.26
N ALA A 277 -5.40 -4.72 -0.98
CA ALA A 277 -6.20 -5.91 -1.24
C ALA A 277 -5.55 -7.17 -0.63
N GLY A 278 -4.23 -7.27 -0.72
CA GLY A 278 -3.43 -8.32 -0.12
C GLY A 278 -3.52 -8.32 1.40
N ALA A 279 -3.52 -7.15 2.05
CA ALA A 279 -3.72 -7.04 3.49
C ALA A 279 -5.08 -7.60 3.94
N LEU A 280 -6.15 -7.23 3.24
CA LEU A 280 -7.51 -7.70 3.54
C LEU A 280 -7.68 -9.20 3.28
N ALA A 281 -7.25 -9.67 2.10
CA ALA A 281 -7.35 -11.08 1.73
C ALA A 281 -6.46 -11.96 2.63
N GLY A 282 -5.25 -11.51 2.94
CA GLY A 282 -4.36 -12.17 3.89
C GLY A 282 -4.94 -12.21 5.31
N ALA A 283 -5.58 -11.14 5.77
CA ALA A 283 -6.30 -11.12 7.04
C ALA A 283 -7.48 -12.11 7.08
N CYS A 284 -8.18 -12.30 5.95
CA CYS A 284 -9.27 -13.26 5.85
C CYS A 284 -8.75 -14.71 5.85
N GLY A 285 -7.79 -15.00 4.95
CA GLY A 285 -7.29 -16.34 4.68
C GLY A 285 -6.26 -16.86 5.67
N GLY A 286 -5.54 -15.97 6.38
CA GLY A 286 -4.46 -16.36 7.28
C GLY A 286 -3.12 -16.57 6.59
N TYR A 287 -2.04 -16.59 7.37
CA TYR A 287 -0.67 -16.78 6.88
C TYR A 287 -0.45 -18.20 6.36
N GLU A 288 -1.01 -19.21 7.02
CA GLU A 288 -0.88 -20.62 6.63
C GLU A 288 -1.50 -20.96 5.26
N ALA A 289 -2.45 -20.15 4.78
CA ALA A 289 -3.07 -20.34 3.47
C ALA A 289 -2.20 -19.83 2.31
N ILE A 290 -1.11 -19.13 2.59
CA ILE A 290 -0.31 -18.43 1.57
C ILE A 290 0.77 -19.37 1.03
N PRO A 291 0.93 -19.47 -0.31
CA PRO A 291 1.93 -20.36 -0.90
C PRO A 291 3.36 -20.05 -0.43
N GLU A 292 4.14 -21.10 -0.15
CA GLU A 292 5.52 -20.98 0.36
C GLU A 292 6.43 -20.11 -0.53
N GLY A 293 6.27 -20.20 -1.87
CA GLY A 293 7.05 -19.37 -2.79
C GLY A 293 6.82 -17.87 -2.60
N TRP A 294 5.61 -17.47 -2.18
CA TRP A 294 5.28 -16.08 -1.87
C TRP A 294 5.82 -15.67 -0.51
N THR A 295 5.65 -16.49 0.52
CA THR A 295 6.20 -16.17 1.85
C THR A 295 7.72 -16.07 1.81
N ALA A 296 8.41 -16.95 1.08
CA ALA A 296 9.86 -16.87 0.90
C ALA A 296 10.33 -15.58 0.19
N SER A 297 9.54 -15.03 -0.73
CA SER A 297 9.90 -13.85 -1.51
C SER A 297 9.49 -12.53 -0.85
N ALA A 298 8.43 -12.54 -0.04
CA ALA A 298 7.79 -11.34 0.49
C ALA A 298 8.15 -11.00 1.94
N ARG A 299 8.83 -11.89 2.67
CA ARG A 299 9.15 -11.68 4.10
C ARG A 299 10.29 -10.71 4.36
N THR A 300 11.30 -10.67 3.51
CA THR A 300 12.52 -9.89 3.76
C THR A 300 12.41 -8.51 3.14
N LEU A 301 12.54 -7.48 3.97
CA LEU A 301 12.49 -6.08 3.55
C LEU A 301 13.79 -5.68 2.83
N ALA A 302 13.66 -4.90 1.76
CA ALA A 302 14.78 -4.53 0.90
C ALA A 302 15.63 -3.38 1.49
N GLY A 303 15.05 -2.56 2.37
CA GLY A 303 15.64 -1.32 2.86
C GLY A 303 15.72 -0.26 1.77
N CYS A 304 14.76 -0.27 0.85
CA CYS A 304 14.74 0.64 -0.27
C CYS A 304 14.21 2.01 0.15
N CYS A 305 13.18 2.10 0.99
CA CYS A 305 12.65 3.36 1.47
C CYS A 305 13.23 3.77 2.82
N LEU A 306 13.44 2.80 3.70
CA LEU A 306 13.97 2.98 5.04
C LEU A 306 15.19 2.06 5.20
N PRO A 307 16.42 2.55 5.00
CA PRO A 307 17.64 1.72 4.99
C PRO A 307 17.84 0.87 6.25
N ASP A 308 17.39 1.36 7.40
CA ASP A 308 17.50 0.65 8.70
C ASP A 308 16.65 -0.63 8.77
N LEU A 309 15.74 -0.83 7.82
CA LEU A 309 14.91 -2.03 7.70
C LEU A 309 15.51 -3.09 6.77
N ALA A 310 16.63 -2.81 6.10
CA ALA A 310 17.26 -3.76 5.18
C ALA A 310 17.52 -5.13 5.83
N GLY A 311 17.00 -6.19 5.21
CA GLY A 311 17.22 -7.56 5.67
C GLY A 311 16.37 -7.99 6.88
N ARG A 312 15.50 -7.12 7.41
CA ARG A 312 14.54 -7.49 8.45
C ARG A 312 13.49 -8.45 7.89
N ASP A 313 13.11 -9.46 8.68
CA ASP A 313 11.96 -10.31 8.38
C ASP A 313 10.69 -9.68 8.95
N LEU A 314 9.74 -9.36 8.06
CA LEU A 314 8.48 -8.71 8.38
C LEU A 314 7.63 -9.49 9.40
N ILE A 315 7.72 -10.82 9.40
CA ILE A 315 6.92 -11.69 10.27
C ILE A 315 7.54 -11.81 11.66
N GLU A 316 8.87 -11.75 11.76
CA GLU A 316 9.55 -11.67 13.06
C GLU A 316 9.20 -10.38 13.80
N LEU A 317 8.89 -9.28 13.09
CA LEU A 317 8.44 -8.03 13.72
C LEU A 317 7.10 -8.16 14.46
N LEU A 318 6.34 -9.23 14.20
CA LEU A 318 5.06 -9.50 14.85
C LEU A 318 5.18 -10.39 16.09
N GLU A 319 6.39 -10.84 16.44
CA GLU A 319 6.63 -11.60 17.67
C GLU A 319 6.25 -10.75 18.90
N GLY A 320 5.18 -11.16 19.60
CA GLY A 320 4.62 -10.43 20.74
C GLY A 320 3.37 -9.59 20.43
N ILE A 321 2.99 -9.47 19.16
CA ILE A 321 1.72 -8.88 18.70
C ILE A 321 0.72 -9.97 18.28
N ALA A 322 1.22 -11.04 17.65
CA ALA A 322 0.45 -12.16 17.12
C ALA A 322 0.22 -13.29 18.14
#